data_AF-A0A7W1KL36-F1
#
_entry.id   AF-A0A7W1KL36-F1
#
_cell.length_a   1.000
_cell.length_b   1.000
_cell.length_c   1.000
_cell.angle_alpha   90.00
_cell.angle_beta   90.00
_cell.angle_gamma   90.00
#
_symmetry.space_group_name_H-M   'P 1'
#
loop_
_entity.id
_entity.type
_entity.pdbx_description
1 polymer ?
#
loop_
_entity_poly.entity_id
_entity_poly.type
_entity_poly.pdbx_seq_one_letter_code
_entity_poly.pdbx_strand_id
1 'polypeptide(L)'
;MPPNHTPPQLFLIDGYALIYRAFFAMISRPLRTAKGENTSAAWGVVNFLLRLREKYRPDYVAWINDAGTSFREERYPEYKSTREKLDNELQADFDRSVQRIGQLLEAFGIPLIAIPGYEADDVIGTLATAGAERGLQIVIVSGDKDFYQLVAPRVALLNPGRGGPAAVDETWVDEGNASARLGVAPRQVVDFLALVGDASDNIPGVKGIGEKGAQKLLAEFGDLETLLARAGEVTAKRAREALLGQADSARLSRELVTIKCDVPVELDAGALIPHDPDREAVIRLLTELEFYSLARKLTGQGSGAPVEQSVVVAAAAADEGEPSLDLGDGSLATLTEDEGESSFSAESWLTLSDLTGPSVATVTVLDDPADLPAMVE
;
A
#
# COMPACT_ATOMS: atom_id res chain seq x y z
N MET A 1 3.46 28.19 4.20
CA MET A 1 2.30 28.48 5.07
C MET A 1 2.58 27.86 6.43
N PRO A 2 2.10 28.42 7.56
CA PRO A 2 2.17 27.72 8.84
C PRO A 2 1.35 26.43 8.80
N PRO A 3 1.68 25.40 9.60
CA PRO A 3 0.91 24.17 9.67
C PRO A 3 -0.51 24.43 10.18
N ASN A 4 -1.47 23.70 9.61
CA ASN A 4 -2.88 23.69 9.96
C ASN A 4 -3.17 22.85 11.22
N HIS A 5 -2.32 21.88 11.56
CA HIS A 5 -2.53 20.99 12.71
C HIS A 5 -1.57 21.27 13.87
N THR A 6 -2.00 20.89 15.07
CA THR A 6 -1.17 20.92 16.29
C THR A 6 -1.33 19.60 17.05
N PRO A 7 -0.30 18.72 17.08
CA PRO A 7 0.97 18.83 16.35
C PRO A 7 0.78 18.77 14.82
N PRO A 8 1.73 19.28 14.02
CA PRO A 8 1.69 19.16 12.57
C PRO A 8 1.64 17.70 12.10
N GLN A 9 0.95 17.45 10.99
CA GLN A 9 0.69 16.11 10.46
C GLN A 9 1.52 15.81 9.20
N LEU A 10 2.18 14.64 9.20
CA LEU A 10 2.85 14.06 8.04
C LEU A 10 2.11 12.83 7.55
N PHE A 11 1.65 12.87 6.29
CA PHE A 11 1.02 11.74 5.62
C PHE A 11 2.03 11.01 4.73
N LEU A 12 2.26 9.74 5.02
CA LEU A 12 3.14 8.85 4.25
C LEU A 12 2.26 7.87 3.48
N ILE A 13 2.19 8.02 2.16
CA ILE A 13 1.27 7.24 1.32
C ILE A 13 2.03 6.08 0.68
N ASP A 14 1.54 4.87 0.95
CA ASP A 14 1.95 3.65 0.24
C ASP A 14 1.40 3.69 -1.19
N GLY A 15 2.29 4.05 -2.11
CA GLY A 15 1.95 4.43 -3.46
C GLY A 15 1.52 3.25 -4.33
N TYR A 16 2.36 2.23 -4.44
CA TYR A 16 2.05 1.06 -5.26
C TYR A 16 0.82 0.32 -4.75
N ALA A 17 0.62 0.16 -3.43
CA ALA A 17 -0.59 -0.46 -2.92
C ALA A 17 -1.86 0.35 -3.27
N LEU A 18 -1.76 1.69 -3.25
CA LEU A 18 -2.86 2.57 -3.64
C LEU A 18 -3.17 2.47 -5.14
N ILE A 19 -2.15 2.44 -6.01
CA ILE A 19 -2.31 2.27 -7.46
C ILE A 19 -2.92 0.91 -7.77
N TYR A 20 -2.36 -0.17 -7.21
CA TYR A 20 -2.83 -1.53 -7.42
C TYR A 20 -4.29 -1.68 -6.98
N ARG A 21 -4.63 -1.16 -5.79
CA ARG A 21 -6.01 -1.18 -5.30
C ARG A 21 -6.96 -0.43 -6.23
N ALA A 22 -6.57 0.73 -6.73
CA ALA A 22 -7.39 1.53 -7.65
C ALA A 22 -7.55 0.86 -9.02
N PHE A 23 -6.50 0.24 -9.55
CA PHE A 23 -6.52 -0.50 -10.81
C PHE A 23 -7.48 -1.69 -10.74
N PHE A 24 -7.35 -2.51 -9.70
CA PHE A 24 -8.15 -3.73 -9.55
C PHE A 24 -9.59 -3.50 -9.09
N ALA A 25 -9.88 -2.37 -8.43
CA ALA A 25 -11.25 -2.06 -7.99
C ALA A 25 -12.25 -1.98 -9.15
N MET A 26 -11.79 -1.67 -10.37
CA MET A 26 -12.64 -1.55 -11.56
C MET A 26 -12.27 -2.57 -12.65
N ILE A 27 -11.51 -3.63 -12.33
CA ILE A 27 -11.01 -4.56 -13.34
C ILE A 27 -12.11 -5.26 -14.14
N SER A 28 -13.27 -5.53 -13.53
CA SER A 28 -14.42 -6.15 -14.20
C SER A 28 -15.13 -5.22 -15.19
N ARG A 29 -14.99 -3.90 -15.01
CA ARG A 29 -15.58 -2.85 -15.86
C ARG A 29 -14.62 -1.65 -15.89
N PRO A 30 -13.46 -1.78 -16.56
CA PRO A 30 -12.42 -0.78 -16.50
C PRO A 30 -12.88 0.50 -17.19
N LEU A 31 -12.45 1.63 -16.65
CA LEU A 31 -12.65 2.91 -17.28
C LEU A 31 -11.63 3.07 -18.39
N ARG A 32 -12.09 3.45 -19.57
CA ARG A 32 -11.24 3.64 -20.74
C ARG A 32 -11.57 4.97 -21.43
N THR A 33 -10.56 5.64 -21.95
CA THR A 33 -10.75 6.81 -22.83
C THR A 33 -11.30 6.39 -24.19
N ALA A 34 -11.70 7.35 -25.03
CA ALA A 34 -12.09 7.08 -26.42
C ALA A 34 -10.97 6.42 -27.25
N LYS A 35 -9.71 6.53 -26.81
CA LYS A 35 -8.55 5.86 -27.44
C LYS A 35 -8.26 4.46 -26.85
N GLY A 36 -9.07 4.00 -25.90
CA GLY A 36 -8.93 2.69 -25.26
C GLY A 36 -7.95 2.65 -24.08
N GLU A 37 -7.32 3.77 -23.70
CA GLU A 37 -6.40 3.83 -22.55
C GLU A 37 -7.16 3.58 -21.25
N ASN A 38 -6.73 2.60 -20.44
CA ASN A 38 -7.30 2.34 -19.12
C ASN A 38 -6.93 3.46 -18.14
N THR A 39 -7.94 4.09 -17.54
CA THR A 39 -7.78 5.23 -16.62
C THR A 39 -8.28 4.93 -15.22
N SER A 40 -8.57 3.66 -14.92
CA SER A 40 -9.16 3.21 -13.65
C SER A 40 -8.31 3.62 -12.44
N ALA A 41 -7.01 3.33 -12.48
CA ALA A 41 -6.08 3.67 -11.40
C ALA A 41 -5.89 5.18 -11.26
N ALA A 42 -5.69 5.88 -12.38
CA ALA A 42 -5.53 7.34 -12.40
C ALA A 42 -6.76 8.04 -11.79
N TRP A 43 -7.97 7.56 -12.08
CA TRP A 43 -9.17 8.06 -11.42
C TRP A 43 -9.12 7.81 -9.91
N GLY A 44 -8.89 6.56 -9.47
CA GLY A 44 -8.80 6.27 -8.03
C GLY A 44 -7.81 7.18 -7.29
N VAL A 45 -6.64 7.43 -7.88
CA VAL A 45 -5.61 8.32 -7.31
C VAL A 45 -6.05 9.78 -7.31
N VAL A 46 -6.58 10.34 -8.41
CA VAL A 46 -7.07 11.73 -8.43
C VAL A 46 -8.14 11.95 -7.35
N ASN A 47 -9.07 11.01 -7.19
CA ASN A 47 -10.07 11.01 -6.13
C ASN A 47 -9.46 11.07 -4.74
N PHE A 48 -8.44 10.24 -4.52
CA PHE A 48 -7.72 10.18 -3.27
C PHE A 48 -6.99 11.50 -3.00
N LEU A 49 -6.27 12.05 -3.97
CA LEU A 49 -5.55 13.32 -3.84
C LEU A 49 -6.50 14.50 -3.55
N LEU A 50 -7.64 14.56 -4.24
CA LEU A 50 -8.66 15.58 -3.97
C LEU A 50 -9.20 15.46 -2.54
N ARG A 51 -9.52 14.24 -2.10
CA ARG A 51 -9.96 13.99 -0.72
C ARG A 51 -8.89 14.33 0.30
N LEU A 52 -7.63 13.97 0.04
CA LEU A 52 -6.49 14.29 0.89
C LEU A 52 -6.38 15.80 1.10
N ARG A 53 -6.50 16.58 0.02
CA ARG A 53 -6.46 18.05 0.08
C ARG A 53 -7.71 18.69 0.66
N GLU A 54 -8.90 18.14 0.43
CA GLU A 54 -10.16 18.74 0.90
C GLU A 54 -10.49 18.35 2.36
N LYS A 55 -10.29 17.08 2.72
CA LYS A 55 -10.67 16.52 4.03
C LYS A 55 -9.53 16.58 5.05
N TYR A 56 -8.32 16.15 4.67
CA TYR A 56 -7.21 15.96 5.60
C TYR A 56 -6.28 17.15 5.69
N ARG A 57 -6.09 17.89 4.59
CA ARG A 57 -5.28 19.11 4.55
C ARG A 57 -3.90 18.94 5.23
N PRO A 58 -3.14 17.87 4.88
CA PRO A 58 -1.91 17.53 5.59
C PRO A 58 -0.91 18.68 5.56
N ASP A 59 -0.12 18.82 6.63
CA ASP A 59 0.96 19.81 6.68
C ASP A 59 2.16 19.37 5.86
N TYR A 60 2.40 18.06 5.86
CA TYR A 60 3.43 17.39 5.08
C TYR A 60 2.87 16.14 4.42
N VAL A 61 3.32 15.83 3.22
CA VAL A 61 2.91 14.64 2.47
C VAL A 61 4.07 14.07 1.67
N ALA A 62 4.16 12.75 1.66
CA ALA A 62 5.01 12.02 0.73
C ALA A 62 4.22 10.88 0.09
N TRP A 63 4.45 10.67 -1.20
CA TRP A 63 4.07 9.48 -1.93
C TRP A 63 5.28 8.57 -2.06
N ILE A 64 5.20 7.34 -1.54
CA ILE A 64 6.36 6.44 -1.48
C ILE A 64 6.13 5.25 -2.40
N ASN A 65 7.10 4.96 -3.25
CA ASN A 65 7.12 3.81 -4.14
C ASN A 65 8.33 2.91 -3.85
N ASP A 66 8.19 1.62 -4.14
CA ASP A 66 9.30 0.68 -4.19
C ASP A 66 10.32 1.08 -5.27
N ALA A 67 11.60 0.77 -5.05
CA ALA A 67 12.62 0.95 -6.07
C ALA A 67 13.66 -0.18 -6.04
N GLY A 68 13.64 -1.03 -7.07
CA GLY A 68 14.57 -2.13 -7.24
C GLY A 68 14.26 -3.35 -6.37
N THR A 69 15.19 -4.31 -6.39
CA THR A 69 15.10 -5.55 -5.61
C THR A 69 15.45 -5.27 -4.15
N SER A 70 14.65 -5.81 -3.23
CA SER A 70 14.87 -5.66 -1.79
C SER A 70 15.80 -6.75 -1.23
N PHE A 71 16.36 -6.49 -0.05
CA PHE A 71 17.16 -7.48 0.68
C PHE A 71 16.38 -8.78 0.97
N ARG A 72 15.04 -8.73 0.97
CA ARG A 72 14.17 -9.89 1.24
C ARG A 72 14.27 -10.91 0.10
N GLU A 73 14.31 -10.46 -1.15
CA GLU A 73 14.48 -11.35 -2.31
C GLU A 73 15.86 -12.02 -2.32
N GLU A 74 16.92 -11.27 -1.95
CA GLU A 74 18.26 -11.84 -1.81
C GLU A 74 18.32 -12.88 -0.68
N ARG A 75 17.63 -12.61 0.43
CA ARG A 75 17.62 -13.44 1.64
C ARG A 75 16.75 -14.68 1.51
N TYR A 76 15.65 -14.58 0.78
CA TYR A 76 14.65 -15.61 0.56
C TYR A 76 14.10 -15.51 -0.87
N PRO A 77 14.67 -16.23 -1.84
CA PRO A 77 14.31 -16.13 -3.26
C PRO A 77 12.84 -16.40 -3.57
N GLU A 78 12.15 -17.15 -2.71
CA GLU A 78 10.73 -17.42 -2.87
C GLU A 78 9.83 -16.29 -2.34
N TYR A 79 10.38 -15.23 -1.74
CA TYR A 79 9.63 -14.05 -1.30
C TYR A 79 8.86 -13.40 -2.45
N LYS A 80 7.56 -13.12 -2.25
CA LYS A 80 6.63 -12.58 -3.26
C LYS A 80 6.54 -13.38 -4.57
N SER A 81 7.15 -14.56 -4.66
CA SER A 81 7.22 -15.36 -5.90
C SER A 81 5.88 -15.95 -6.35
N THR A 82 4.95 -16.10 -5.42
CA THR A 82 3.59 -16.61 -5.66
C THR A 82 2.60 -15.52 -6.03
N ARG A 83 3.01 -14.25 -6.06
CA ARG A 83 2.15 -13.15 -6.52
C ARG A 83 1.83 -13.37 -7.99
N GLU A 84 0.53 -13.43 -8.31
CA GLU A 84 0.07 -13.59 -9.69
C GLU A 84 0.62 -12.46 -10.55
N LYS A 85 1.39 -12.83 -11.58
CA LYS A 85 1.89 -11.88 -12.57
C LYS A 85 0.72 -11.48 -13.47
N LEU A 86 0.65 -10.19 -13.76
CA LEU A 86 -0.28 -9.68 -14.78
C LEU A 86 0.09 -10.29 -16.13
N ASP A 87 -0.91 -10.57 -16.96
CA ASP A 87 -0.63 -10.85 -18.36
C ASP A 87 -0.02 -9.62 -19.04
N ASN A 88 0.60 -9.81 -20.22
CA ASN A 88 1.34 -8.74 -20.90
C ASN A 88 0.48 -7.51 -21.21
N GLU A 89 -0.81 -7.69 -21.51
CA GLU A 89 -1.71 -6.58 -21.84
C GLU A 89 -2.05 -5.80 -20.57
N LEU A 90 -2.36 -6.51 -19.49
CA LEU A 90 -2.71 -5.94 -18.22
C LEU A 90 -1.51 -5.26 -17.55
N GLN A 91 -0.31 -5.82 -17.71
CA GLN A 91 0.94 -5.19 -17.28
C GLN A 91 1.17 -3.87 -18.01
N ALA A 92 0.98 -3.83 -19.33
CA ALA A 92 1.14 -2.60 -20.11
C ALA A 92 0.11 -1.50 -19.71
N ASP A 93 -1.13 -1.90 -19.40
CA ASP A 93 -2.16 -0.99 -18.85
C ASP A 93 -1.78 -0.48 -17.45
N PHE A 94 -1.19 -1.33 -16.62
CA PHE A 94 -0.71 -0.98 -15.28
C PHE A 94 0.49 -0.01 -15.33
N ASP A 95 1.51 -0.30 -16.15
CA ASP A 95 2.70 0.54 -16.29
C ASP A 95 2.33 1.94 -16.80
N ARG A 96 1.43 2.01 -17.78
CA ARG A 96 0.89 3.29 -18.26
C ARG A 96 0.16 4.04 -17.14
N SER A 97 -0.59 3.33 -16.31
CA SER A 97 -1.26 3.93 -15.16
C SER A 97 -0.26 4.54 -14.18
N VAL A 98 0.82 3.81 -13.85
CA VAL A 98 1.91 4.32 -12.99
C VAL A 98 2.52 5.59 -13.57
N GLN A 99 2.81 5.61 -14.88
CA GLN A 99 3.33 6.80 -15.56
C GLN A 99 2.38 8.01 -15.46
N ARG A 100 1.08 7.81 -15.75
CA ARG A 100 0.06 8.88 -15.62
C ARG A 100 -0.07 9.38 -14.19
N ILE A 101 0.05 8.48 -13.22
CA ILE A 101 -0.02 8.83 -11.80
C ILE A 101 1.19 9.66 -11.39
N GLY A 102 2.39 9.36 -11.88
CA GLY A 102 3.57 10.21 -11.69
C GLY A 102 3.35 11.65 -12.17
N GLN A 103 2.81 11.81 -13.39
CA GLN A 103 2.46 13.12 -13.95
C GLN A 103 1.41 13.86 -13.11
N LEU A 104 0.42 13.13 -12.60
CA LEU A 104 -0.61 13.69 -11.72
C LEU A 104 -0.01 14.13 -10.38
N LEU A 105 0.86 13.34 -9.75
CA LEU A 105 1.50 13.70 -8.48
C LEU A 105 2.32 14.99 -8.63
N GLU A 106 3.11 15.09 -9.70
CA GLU A 106 3.86 16.31 -10.03
C GLU A 106 2.91 17.51 -10.18
N ALA A 107 1.86 17.38 -11.00
CA ALA A 107 0.89 18.46 -11.23
C ALA A 107 0.11 18.85 -9.95
N PHE A 108 -0.13 17.90 -9.05
CA PHE A 108 -0.77 18.13 -7.76
C PHE A 108 0.20 18.65 -6.68
N GLY A 109 1.50 18.76 -6.97
CA GLY A 109 2.50 19.23 -6.02
C GLY A 109 2.79 18.24 -4.90
N ILE A 110 2.68 16.94 -5.16
CA ILE A 110 2.91 15.86 -4.18
C ILE A 110 4.32 15.28 -4.38
N PRO A 111 5.21 15.38 -3.38
CA PRO A 111 6.54 14.77 -3.43
C PRO A 111 6.47 13.25 -3.59
N LEU A 112 7.21 12.71 -4.56
CA LEU A 112 7.38 11.26 -4.77
C LEU A 112 8.78 10.85 -4.30
N ILE A 113 8.84 9.82 -3.44
CA ILE A 113 10.07 9.27 -2.88
C ILE A 113 10.19 7.81 -3.29
N ALA A 114 11.37 7.42 -3.74
CA ALA A 114 11.74 6.07 -4.13
C ALA A 114 13.24 5.89 -3.87
N ILE A 115 13.61 4.94 -3.02
CA ILE A 115 15.01 4.73 -2.60
C ILE A 115 15.51 3.40 -3.18
N PRO A 116 16.49 3.40 -4.10
CA PRO A 116 16.97 2.17 -4.73
C PRO A 116 17.45 1.11 -3.72
N GLY A 117 16.99 -0.12 -3.90
CA GLY A 117 17.30 -1.27 -3.04
C GLY A 117 16.37 -1.45 -1.84
N TYR A 118 15.34 -0.60 -1.71
CA TYR A 118 14.42 -0.61 -0.58
C TYR A 118 12.96 -0.62 -1.04
N GLU A 119 12.12 -1.28 -0.24
CA GLU A 119 10.68 -1.30 -0.43
C GLU A 119 10.06 -0.03 0.18
N ALA A 120 8.87 0.32 -0.32
CA ALA A 120 8.12 1.47 0.16
C ALA A 120 7.88 1.39 1.67
N ASP A 121 7.62 0.18 2.18
CA ASP A 121 7.34 -0.06 3.59
C ASP A 121 8.52 0.33 4.49
N ASP A 122 9.75 0.02 4.06
CA ASP A 122 10.98 0.35 4.79
C ASP A 122 11.26 1.87 4.77
N VAL A 123 11.01 2.51 3.63
CA VAL A 123 11.11 3.98 3.51
C VAL A 123 10.07 4.66 4.40
N ILE A 124 8.83 4.17 4.39
CA ILE A 124 7.75 4.66 5.25
C ILE A 124 8.10 4.45 6.73
N GLY A 125 8.60 3.28 7.11
CA GLY A 125 8.99 2.99 8.50
C GLY A 125 10.07 3.92 9.00
N THR A 126 11.07 4.20 8.17
CA THR A 126 12.15 5.13 8.47
C THR A 126 11.63 6.56 8.65
N LEU A 127 10.86 7.08 7.70
CA LEU A 127 10.30 8.44 7.77
C LEU A 127 9.28 8.61 8.90
N ALA A 128 8.47 7.58 9.17
CA ALA A 128 7.51 7.57 10.26
C ALA A 128 8.22 7.68 11.62
N THR A 129 9.25 6.86 11.83
CA THR A 129 10.04 6.87 13.06
C THR A 129 10.70 8.24 13.26
N ALA A 130 11.42 8.73 12.25
CA ALA A 130 12.09 10.02 12.31
C ALA A 130 11.12 11.20 12.53
N GLY A 131 9.95 11.17 11.90
CA GLY A 131 8.94 12.23 12.06
C GLY A 131 8.30 12.22 13.45
N ALA A 132 7.99 11.04 13.99
CA ALA A 132 7.42 10.90 15.32
C ALA A 132 8.40 11.38 16.41
N GLU A 133 9.69 11.06 16.27
CA GLU A 133 10.77 11.55 17.15
C GLU A 133 10.91 13.08 17.12
N ARG A 134 10.64 13.70 15.95
CA ARG A 134 10.58 15.16 15.78
C ARG A 134 9.25 15.78 16.23
N GLY A 135 8.35 15.00 16.82
CA GLY A 135 7.09 15.47 17.40
C GLY A 135 5.94 15.64 16.41
N LEU A 136 6.10 15.21 15.15
CA LEU A 136 5.02 15.21 14.17
C LEU A 136 3.99 14.13 14.52
N GLN A 137 2.74 14.35 14.10
CA GLN A 137 1.74 13.29 14.04
C GLN A 137 1.83 12.60 12.67
N ILE A 138 2.16 11.32 12.67
CA ILE A 138 2.35 10.52 11.48
C ILE A 138 1.07 9.78 11.14
N VAL A 139 0.72 9.83 9.86
CA VAL A 139 -0.38 9.06 9.28
C VAL A 139 0.17 8.23 8.13
N ILE A 140 0.25 6.93 8.32
CA ILE A 140 0.62 5.99 7.26
C ILE A 140 -0.64 5.60 6.52
N VAL A 141 -0.72 5.92 5.22
CA VAL A 141 -1.88 5.62 4.39
C VAL A 141 -1.65 4.29 3.66
N SER A 142 -2.06 3.19 4.29
CA SER A 142 -2.03 1.85 3.69
C SER A 142 -3.12 0.94 4.26
N GLY A 143 -3.49 -0.08 3.49
CA GLY A 143 -4.34 -1.18 3.95
C GLY A 143 -3.55 -2.39 4.46
N ASP A 144 -2.22 -2.37 4.31
CA ASP A 144 -1.36 -3.49 4.68
C ASP A 144 -1.41 -3.75 6.19
N LYS A 145 -1.45 -5.03 6.55
CA LYS A 145 -1.39 -5.47 7.94
C LYS A 145 0.02 -5.30 8.52
N ASP A 146 1.05 -5.26 7.68
CA ASP A 146 2.43 -5.22 8.14
C ASP A 146 2.74 -3.91 8.85
N PHE A 147 2.15 -2.79 8.40
CA PHE A 147 2.26 -1.49 9.07
C PHE A 147 1.66 -1.44 10.48
N TYR A 148 0.87 -2.43 10.90
CA TYR A 148 0.40 -2.50 12.29
C TYR A 148 1.56 -2.59 13.28
N GLN A 149 2.74 -3.06 12.85
CA GLN A 149 3.94 -3.09 13.68
C GLN A 149 4.48 -1.70 14.04
N LEU A 150 4.14 -0.65 13.26
CA LEU A 150 4.60 0.72 13.47
C LEU A 150 3.63 1.58 14.29
N VAL A 151 2.43 1.07 14.60
CA VAL A 151 1.46 1.82 15.41
C VAL A 151 2.02 2.05 16.80
N ALA A 152 2.14 3.32 17.17
CA ALA A 152 2.82 3.80 18.36
C ALA A 152 2.29 5.20 18.72
N PRO A 153 2.71 5.80 19.84
CA PRO A 153 2.39 7.19 20.11
C PRO A 153 2.81 8.07 18.92
N ARG A 154 1.87 8.90 18.44
CA ARG A 154 2.00 9.75 17.24
C ARG A 154 1.99 9.04 15.88
N VAL A 155 1.93 7.72 15.81
CA VAL A 155 1.87 6.99 14.53
C VAL A 155 0.53 6.26 14.42
N ALA A 156 -0.29 6.70 13.47
CA ALA A 156 -1.58 6.08 13.15
C ALA A 156 -1.58 5.55 11.70
N LEU A 157 -2.41 4.54 11.43
CA LEU A 157 -2.71 4.10 10.07
C LEU A 157 -4.04 4.67 9.62
N LEU A 158 -4.08 5.09 8.36
CA LEU A 158 -5.31 5.38 7.65
C LEU A 158 -5.45 4.35 6.54
N ASN A 159 -6.37 3.40 6.72
CA ASN A 159 -6.77 2.56 5.60
C ASN A 159 -7.75 3.38 4.74
N PRO A 160 -7.36 3.80 3.52
CA PRO A 160 -8.15 4.67 2.66
C PRO A 160 -9.46 4.04 2.14
N GLY A 161 -9.72 2.78 2.50
CA GLY A 161 -10.90 2.05 2.06
C GLY A 161 -10.85 1.67 0.58
N ARG A 162 -11.94 1.10 0.10
CA ARG A 162 -12.12 0.73 -1.31
C ARG A 162 -13.52 1.15 -1.77
N GLY A 163 -13.63 1.72 -2.97
CA GLY A 163 -14.93 1.94 -3.62
C GLY A 163 -15.44 0.69 -4.35
N GLY A 164 -16.57 0.82 -5.05
CA GLY A 164 -17.12 -0.24 -5.91
C GLY A 164 -18.08 -1.21 -5.20
N PRO A 165 -18.47 -2.32 -5.86
CA PRO A 165 -19.51 -3.23 -5.36
C PRO A 165 -19.21 -3.90 -4.01
N ALA A 166 -17.93 -4.01 -3.65
CA ALA A 166 -17.47 -4.47 -2.34
C ALA A 166 -16.66 -3.34 -1.70
N ALA A 167 -17.37 -2.23 -1.47
CA ALA A 167 -16.81 -1.05 -0.84
C ALA A 167 -16.46 -1.34 0.62
N VAL A 168 -15.33 -0.80 1.05
CA VAL A 168 -14.88 -0.82 2.43
C VAL A 168 -14.69 0.63 2.82
N ASP A 169 -15.35 1.03 3.90
CA ASP A 169 -15.20 2.37 4.43
C ASP A 169 -13.76 2.60 4.88
N GLU A 170 -13.37 3.87 4.80
CA GLU A 170 -12.11 4.32 5.34
C GLU A 170 -12.06 4.11 6.85
N THR A 171 -10.93 3.60 7.35
CA THR A 171 -10.78 3.23 8.77
C THR A 171 -9.48 3.75 9.33
N TRP A 172 -9.54 4.29 10.55
CA TRP A 172 -8.40 4.77 11.31
C TRP A 172 -7.94 3.71 12.30
N VAL A 173 -6.63 3.52 12.38
CA VAL A 173 -5.99 2.61 13.31
C VAL A 173 -4.98 3.36 14.17
N ASP A 174 -5.16 3.29 15.48
CA ASP A 174 -4.27 3.85 16.48
C ASP A 174 -4.00 2.81 17.59
N GLU A 175 -3.23 3.18 18.61
CA GLU A 175 -2.92 2.27 19.72
C GLU A 175 -4.17 1.72 20.42
N GLY A 176 -5.27 2.48 20.43
CA GLY A 176 -6.52 2.11 21.08
C GLY A 176 -7.27 0.99 20.37
N ASN A 177 -7.05 0.81 19.06
CA ASN A 177 -7.78 -0.19 18.27
C ASN A 177 -6.89 -1.13 17.43
N ALA A 178 -5.58 -0.93 17.37
CA ALA A 178 -4.68 -1.72 16.51
C ALA A 178 -4.72 -3.22 16.78
N SER A 179 -5.00 -3.62 18.02
CA SER A 179 -5.11 -5.05 18.37
C SER A 179 -6.36 -5.72 17.78
N ALA A 180 -7.35 -4.96 17.29
CA ALA A 180 -8.63 -5.51 16.84
C ALA A 180 -8.51 -6.40 15.58
N ARG A 181 -7.60 -6.07 14.66
CA ARG A 181 -7.44 -6.81 13.39
C ARG A 181 -6.69 -8.13 13.58
N LEU A 182 -5.56 -8.09 14.28
CA LEU A 182 -4.64 -9.24 14.39
C LEU A 182 -4.74 -9.97 15.74
N GLY A 183 -5.46 -9.41 16.72
CA GLY A 183 -5.58 -9.96 18.07
C GLY A 183 -4.32 -9.88 18.92
N VAL A 184 -3.33 -9.09 18.49
CA VAL A 184 -2.06 -8.85 19.19
C VAL A 184 -1.74 -7.35 19.22
N ALA A 185 -0.98 -6.91 20.22
CA ALA A 185 -0.54 -5.51 20.29
C ALA A 185 0.45 -5.17 19.14
N PRO A 186 0.57 -3.89 18.72
CA PRO A 186 1.53 -3.46 17.69
C PRO A 186 2.94 -4.03 17.85
N ARG A 187 3.49 -3.96 19.08
CA ARG A 187 4.81 -4.50 19.43
C ARG A 187 4.98 -6.02 19.23
N GLN A 188 3.89 -6.77 19.04
CA GLN A 188 3.86 -8.22 18.85
C GLN A 188 3.49 -8.60 17.41
N VAL A 189 3.19 -7.65 16.52
CA VAL A 189 2.75 -7.92 15.14
C VAL A 189 3.81 -8.69 14.36
N VAL A 190 5.08 -8.27 14.46
CA VAL A 190 6.21 -8.95 13.82
C VAL A 190 6.30 -10.41 14.26
N ASP A 191 6.26 -10.67 15.57
CA ASP A 191 6.34 -12.04 16.11
C ASP A 191 5.09 -12.86 15.76
N PHE A 192 3.92 -12.23 15.67
CA PHE A 192 2.69 -12.88 15.24
C PHE A 192 2.76 -13.33 13.78
N LEU A 193 3.17 -12.43 12.87
CA LEU A 193 3.36 -12.75 11.46
C LEU A 193 4.48 -13.76 11.25
N ALA A 194 5.54 -13.73 12.07
CA ALA A 194 6.61 -14.73 12.05
C ALA A 194 6.11 -16.16 12.38
N LEU A 195 5.09 -16.29 13.22
CA LEU A 195 4.49 -17.57 13.57
C LEU A 195 3.46 -18.03 12.53
N VAL A 196 2.61 -17.12 12.08
CA VAL A 196 1.50 -17.43 11.17
C VAL A 196 1.97 -17.59 9.71
N GLY A 197 3.00 -16.83 9.33
CA GLY A 197 3.41 -16.64 7.94
C GLY A 197 2.52 -15.66 7.19
N ASP A 198 2.83 -15.47 5.91
CA ASP A 198 2.04 -14.67 5.00
C ASP A 198 1.99 -15.30 3.61
N ALA A 199 0.83 -15.83 3.22
CA ALA A 199 0.66 -16.45 1.91
C ALA A 199 0.80 -15.44 0.75
N SER A 200 0.43 -14.16 0.96
CA SER A 200 0.49 -13.12 -0.08
C SER A 200 1.92 -12.79 -0.48
N ASP A 201 2.84 -12.86 0.47
CA ASP A 201 4.28 -12.59 0.30
C ASP A 201 5.12 -13.87 0.31
N ASN A 202 4.45 -15.02 0.32
CA ASN A 202 5.05 -16.34 0.44
C ASN A 202 5.96 -16.52 1.66
N ILE A 203 5.67 -15.84 2.76
CA ILE A 203 6.41 -15.94 4.02
C ILE A 203 5.99 -17.23 4.74
N PRO A 204 6.93 -18.12 5.10
CA PRO A 204 6.60 -19.51 5.44
C PRO A 204 5.92 -19.69 6.80
N GLY A 205 6.26 -18.86 7.79
CA GLY A 205 5.79 -18.98 9.16
C GLY A 205 6.22 -20.29 9.83
N VAL A 206 5.41 -20.75 10.79
CA VAL A 206 5.55 -22.06 11.45
C VAL A 206 4.36 -22.94 11.10
N LYS A 207 4.59 -23.95 10.26
CA LYS A 207 3.52 -24.85 9.80
C LYS A 207 2.88 -25.54 11.00
N GLY A 208 1.55 -25.40 11.11
CA GLY A 208 0.77 -25.94 12.22
C GLY A 208 0.41 -24.95 13.32
N ILE A 209 0.85 -23.69 13.22
CA ILE A 209 0.45 -22.59 14.10
C ILE A 209 -0.32 -21.56 13.28
N GLY A 210 -1.64 -21.51 13.46
CA GLY A 210 -2.48 -20.46 12.87
C GLY A 210 -2.67 -19.27 13.82
N GLU A 211 -3.41 -18.25 13.38
CA GLU A 211 -3.62 -16.99 14.09
C GLU A 211 -3.99 -17.17 15.58
N LYS A 212 -5.03 -17.98 15.88
CA LYS A 212 -5.47 -18.24 17.26
C LYS A 212 -4.40 -18.94 18.10
N GLY A 213 -3.55 -19.75 17.47
CA GLY A 213 -2.43 -20.40 18.12
C GLY A 213 -1.34 -19.39 18.46
N ALA A 214 -0.94 -18.58 17.48
CA ALA A 214 0.06 -17.52 17.65
C ALA A 214 -0.37 -16.51 18.73
N GLN A 215 -1.61 -16.02 18.70
CA GLN A 215 -2.16 -15.11 19.73
C GLN A 215 -2.01 -15.68 21.14
N LYS A 216 -2.39 -16.96 21.35
CA LYS A 216 -2.29 -17.61 22.67
C LYS A 216 -0.84 -17.76 23.12
N LEU A 217 0.03 -18.20 22.21
CA LEU A 217 1.45 -18.38 22.51
C LEU A 217 2.12 -17.05 22.85
N LEU A 218 1.85 -15.98 22.11
CA LEU A 218 2.41 -14.65 22.40
C LEU A 218 1.82 -14.01 23.66
N ALA A 219 0.55 -14.29 23.98
CA ALA A 219 -0.02 -13.88 25.25
C ALA A 219 0.64 -14.57 26.46
N GLU A 220 1.06 -15.83 26.30
CA GLU A 220 1.67 -16.63 27.37
C GLU A 220 3.19 -16.39 27.50
N PHE A 221 3.91 -16.34 26.38
CA PHE A 221 5.37 -16.29 26.33
C PHE A 221 5.94 -14.90 26.02
N GLY A 222 5.11 -13.95 25.60
CA GLY A 222 5.49 -12.55 25.37
C GLY A 222 6.01 -12.26 23.96
N ASP A 223 7.13 -12.87 23.57
CA ASP A 223 7.83 -12.63 22.31
C ASP A 223 8.31 -13.93 21.65
N LEU A 224 8.73 -13.84 20.37
CA LEU A 224 9.15 -15.03 19.61
C LEU A 224 10.37 -15.73 20.20
N GLU A 225 11.40 -15.01 20.62
CA GLU A 225 12.64 -15.63 21.09
C GLU A 225 12.44 -16.31 22.45
N THR A 226 11.69 -15.69 23.35
CA THR A 226 11.27 -16.29 24.62
C THR A 226 10.42 -17.55 24.37
N LEU A 227 9.48 -17.50 23.43
CA LEU A 227 8.66 -18.65 23.04
C LEU A 227 9.51 -19.80 22.47
N LEU A 228 10.47 -19.51 21.58
CA LEU A 228 11.34 -20.53 21.00
C LEU A 228 12.28 -21.15 22.04
N ALA A 229 12.86 -20.34 22.93
CA ALA A 229 13.73 -20.82 24.01
C ALA A 229 12.98 -21.73 25.00
N ARG A 230 11.69 -21.46 25.22
CA ARG A 230 10.82 -22.21 26.13
C ARG A 230 9.82 -23.11 25.41
N ALA A 231 10.05 -23.42 24.14
CA ALA A 231 9.12 -24.20 23.32
C ALA A 231 8.75 -25.55 23.96
N GLY A 232 9.68 -26.17 24.70
CA GLY A 232 9.45 -27.41 25.45
C GLY A 232 8.32 -27.34 26.51
N GLU A 233 8.02 -26.14 27.02
CA GLU A 233 6.98 -25.91 28.03
C GLU A 233 5.57 -25.80 27.41
N VAL A 234 5.48 -25.60 26.09
CA VAL A 234 4.20 -25.46 25.39
C VAL A 234 3.37 -26.73 25.55
N THR A 235 2.19 -26.60 26.17
CA THR A 235 1.32 -27.74 26.52
C THR A 235 0.79 -28.48 25.30
N ALA A 236 0.40 -27.74 24.26
CA ALA A 236 -0.12 -28.30 23.02
C ALA A 236 0.98 -29.03 22.23
N LYS A 237 0.94 -30.37 22.25
CA LYS A 237 1.96 -31.24 21.64
C LYS A 237 2.32 -30.85 20.20
N ARG A 238 1.32 -30.61 19.33
CA ARG A 238 1.55 -30.25 17.92
C ARG A 238 2.27 -28.90 17.76
N ALA A 239 1.89 -27.90 18.57
CA ALA A 239 2.53 -26.58 18.52
C ALA A 239 3.96 -26.65 19.07
N ARG A 240 4.17 -27.37 20.17
CA ARG A 240 5.51 -27.63 20.73
C ARG A 240 6.45 -28.28 19.72
N GLU A 241 6.01 -29.37 19.09
CA GLU A 241 6.80 -30.06 18.06
C GLU A 241 7.07 -29.17 16.85
N ALA A 242 6.10 -28.36 16.42
CA ALA A 242 6.28 -27.41 15.34
C ALA A 242 7.32 -26.33 15.67
N LEU A 243 7.28 -25.72 16.86
CA LEU A 243 8.25 -24.72 17.31
C LEU A 243 9.67 -25.29 17.42
N LEU A 244 9.82 -26.48 18.02
CA LEU A 244 11.11 -27.15 18.17
C LEU A 244 11.72 -27.53 16.81
N GLY A 245 10.88 -27.92 15.84
CA GLY A 245 11.34 -28.36 14.51
C GLY A 245 11.47 -27.26 13.46
N GLN A 246 10.93 -26.06 13.71
CA GLN A 246 10.85 -24.97 12.71
C GLN A 246 11.31 -23.62 13.27
N ALA A 247 12.15 -23.60 14.31
CA ALA A 247 12.65 -22.37 14.92
C ALA A 247 13.34 -21.43 13.92
N ASP A 248 14.15 -21.97 13.00
CA ASP A 248 14.84 -21.18 11.98
C ASP A 248 13.87 -20.59 10.94
N SER A 249 12.80 -21.32 10.61
CA SER A 249 11.72 -20.81 9.74
C SER A 249 10.98 -19.65 10.41
N ALA A 250 10.73 -19.74 11.71
CA ALA A 250 10.13 -18.64 12.47
C ALA A 250 11.04 -17.40 12.47
N ARG A 251 12.35 -17.57 12.69
CA ARG A 251 13.31 -16.45 12.67
C ARG A 251 13.47 -15.84 11.29
N LEU A 252 13.51 -16.66 10.23
CA LEU A 252 13.49 -16.18 8.85
C LEU A 252 12.23 -15.38 8.57
N SER A 253 11.06 -15.91 8.96
CA SER A 253 9.79 -15.20 8.77
C SER A 253 9.78 -13.88 9.51
N ARG A 254 10.31 -13.83 10.74
CA ARG A 254 10.49 -12.60 11.52
C ARG A 254 11.37 -11.59 10.80
N GLU A 255 12.49 -12.02 10.24
CA GLU A 255 13.39 -11.17 9.44
C GLU A 255 12.66 -10.58 8.22
N LEU A 256 11.88 -11.39 7.51
CA LEU A 256 11.16 -10.97 6.29
C LEU A 256 10.00 -10.01 6.58
N VAL A 257 9.22 -10.20 7.65
CA VAL A 257 8.06 -9.32 7.98
C VAL A 257 8.45 -8.04 8.70
N THR A 258 9.69 -7.93 9.18
CA THR A 258 10.14 -6.74 9.92
C THR A 258 10.35 -5.61 8.93
N ILE A 259 9.64 -4.49 9.13
CA ILE A 259 9.86 -3.25 8.39
C ILE A 259 11.13 -2.58 8.92
N LYS A 260 12.08 -2.27 8.03
CA LYS A 260 13.28 -1.52 8.38
C LYS A 260 12.93 -0.06 8.64
N CYS A 261 13.61 0.52 9.63
CA CYS A 261 13.42 1.93 10.01
C CYS A 261 14.74 2.72 9.93
N ASP A 262 15.72 2.18 9.20
CA ASP A 262 17.09 2.66 9.07
C ASP A 262 17.53 2.77 7.59
N VAL A 263 16.58 3.00 6.68
CA VAL A 263 16.86 3.29 5.27
C VAL A 263 17.69 4.57 5.17
N PRO A 264 18.67 4.70 4.25
CA PRO A 264 19.47 5.91 4.06
C PRO A 264 18.65 7.03 3.40
N VAL A 265 17.65 7.53 4.12
CA VAL A 265 16.76 8.63 3.73
C VAL A 265 16.58 9.54 4.94
N GLU A 266 16.74 10.84 4.73
CA GLU A 266 16.55 11.85 5.77
C GLU A 266 15.18 12.50 5.64
N LEU A 267 14.55 12.79 6.78
CA LEU A 267 13.32 13.56 6.80
C LEU A 267 13.64 15.06 6.61
N ASP A 268 13.45 15.57 5.40
CA ASP A 268 13.41 17.01 5.12
C ASP A 268 11.96 17.49 5.09
N ALA A 269 11.50 18.09 6.20
CA ALA A 269 10.14 18.61 6.30
C ALA A 269 9.84 19.68 5.23
N GLY A 270 10.83 20.46 4.80
CA GLY A 270 10.67 21.49 3.77
C GLY A 270 10.34 20.87 2.41
N ALA A 271 11.02 19.78 2.04
CA ALA A 271 10.76 19.03 0.82
C ALA A 271 9.41 18.29 0.83
N LEU A 272 8.81 18.08 2.00
CA LEU A 272 7.52 17.38 2.15
C LEU A 272 6.31 18.30 2.24
N ILE A 273 6.50 19.62 2.17
CA ILE A 273 5.38 20.57 2.15
C ILE A 273 4.58 20.34 0.86
N PRO A 274 3.26 20.06 0.92
CA PRO A 274 2.44 19.97 -0.28
C PRO A 274 2.47 21.31 -1.02
N HIS A 275 2.88 21.30 -2.28
CA HIS A 275 2.86 22.51 -3.10
C HIS A 275 1.45 22.80 -3.62
N ASP A 276 1.20 24.06 -3.97
CA ASP A 276 -0.02 24.39 -4.69
C ASP A 276 -0.02 23.68 -6.05
N PRO A 277 -1.12 23.00 -6.43
CA PRO A 277 -1.19 22.33 -7.72
C PRO A 277 -0.97 23.30 -8.88
N ASP A 278 -0.20 22.87 -9.88
CA ASP A 278 -0.20 23.51 -11.19
C ASP A 278 -1.57 23.27 -11.83
N ARG A 279 -2.46 24.24 -11.65
CA ARG A 279 -3.84 24.16 -12.09
C ARG A 279 -3.96 23.91 -13.59
N GLU A 280 -3.08 24.50 -14.40
CA GLU A 280 -3.12 24.31 -15.85
C GLU A 280 -2.68 22.88 -16.22
N ALA A 281 -1.62 22.38 -15.58
CA ALA A 281 -1.19 20.99 -15.76
C ALA A 281 -2.24 19.99 -15.31
N VAL A 282 -2.86 20.20 -14.14
CA VAL A 282 -3.94 19.33 -13.64
C VAL A 282 -5.11 19.32 -14.62
N ILE A 283 -5.61 20.48 -15.06
CA ILE A 283 -6.73 20.55 -16.01
C ILE A 283 -6.39 19.82 -17.32
N ARG A 284 -5.18 20.02 -17.85
CA ARG A 284 -4.71 19.35 -19.06
C ARG A 284 -4.72 17.83 -18.90
N LEU A 285 -4.10 17.32 -17.84
CA LEU A 285 -4.03 15.87 -17.57
C LEU A 285 -5.43 15.27 -17.36
N LEU A 286 -6.30 15.91 -16.58
CA LEU A 286 -7.68 15.45 -16.39
C LEU A 286 -8.46 15.45 -17.71
N THR A 287 -8.20 16.39 -18.61
CA THR A 287 -8.83 16.44 -19.93
C THR A 287 -8.33 15.31 -20.83
N GLU A 288 -7.02 15.03 -20.84
CA GLU A 288 -6.43 13.90 -21.57
C GLU A 288 -6.96 12.54 -21.11
N LEU A 289 -7.18 12.40 -19.79
CA LEU A 289 -7.76 11.22 -19.17
C LEU A 289 -9.29 11.17 -19.27
N GLU A 290 -9.91 12.16 -19.93
CA GLU A 290 -11.35 12.31 -20.13
C GLU A 290 -12.19 12.47 -18.84
N PHE A 291 -11.55 12.93 -17.76
CA PHE A 291 -12.19 13.27 -16.48
C PHE A 291 -12.81 14.68 -16.49
N TYR A 292 -13.64 14.97 -17.50
CA TYR A 292 -14.14 16.32 -17.80
C TYR A 292 -14.93 16.97 -16.65
N SER A 293 -15.65 16.18 -15.84
CA SER A 293 -16.38 16.68 -14.67
C SER A 293 -15.44 17.26 -13.61
N LEU A 294 -14.33 16.56 -13.33
CA LEU A 294 -13.30 17.00 -12.38
C LEU A 294 -12.55 18.21 -12.93
N ALA A 295 -12.19 18.21 -14.22
CA ALA A 295 -11.56 19.35 -14.87
C ALA A 295 -12.44 20.62 -14.75
N ARG A 296 -13.76 20.49 -14.96
CA ARG A 296 -14.71 21.61 -14.83
C ARG A 296 -14.87 22.12 -13.39
N LYS A 297 -14.83 21.22 -12.39
CA LYS A 297 -14.83 21.61 -10.97
C LYS A 297 -13.63 22.50 -10.66
N LEU A 298 -12.46 22.16 -11.20
CA LEU A 298 -11.21 22.90 -10.98
C LEU A 298 -11.13 24.22 -11.77
N THR A 299 -11.79 24.35 -12.93
CA THR A 299 -11.83 25.62 -13.69
C THR A 299 -12.69 26.71 -13.05
N GLY A 300 -13.42 26.41 -11.96
CA GLY A 300 -14.27 27.39 -11.26
C GLY A 300 -15.55 27.73 -12.02
N GLN A 301 -15.83 27.07 -13.14
CA GLN A 301 -17.07 27.23 -13.92
C GLN A 301 -18.25 26.38 -13.39
N GLY A 302 -18.16 25.96 -12.12
CA GLY A 302 -19.18 25.17 -11.43
C GLY A 302 -19.76 25.91 -10.22
N SER A 303 -20.21 27.15 -10.40
CA SER A 303 -21.16 27.77 -9.47
C SER A 303 -22.53 27.83 -10.14
N GLY A 304 -23.35 26.81 -9.84
CA GLY A 304 -24.70 26.65 -10.39
C GLY A 304 -25.47 25.59 -9.62
N ALA A 305 -26.01 26.00 -8.46
CA ALA A 305 -26.98 25.33 -7.59
C ALA A 305 -26.60 23.95 -6.96
N PRO A 306 -27.03 23.67 -5.72
CA PRO A 306 -26.83 22.37 -5.10
C PRO A 306 -27.74 21.36 -5.82
N VAL A 307 -27.15 20.45 -6.56
CA VAL A 307 -27.84 19.20 -6.91
C VAL A 307 -27.64 18.28 -5.71
N GLU A 308 -28.67 18.13 -4.88
CA GLU A 308 -28.82 16.92 -4.09
C GLU A 308 -28.78 15.75 -5.07
N GLN A 309 -27.64 15.08 -5.20
CA GLN A 309 -27.58 13.83 -5.92
C GLN A 309 -28.10 12.73 -4.99
N SER A 310 -29.43 12.56 -5.01
CA SER A 310 -30.03 11.26 -4.76
C SER A 310 -29.38 10.26 -5.72
N VAL A 311 -28.64 9.30 -5.18
CA VAL A 311 -28.12 8.15 -5.92
C VAL A 311 -29.32 7.38 -6.46
N VAL A 312 -29.63 7.57 -7.74
CA VAL A 312 -30.59 6.73 -8.45
C VAL A 312 -29.89 5.43 -8.77
N VAL A 313 -30.06 4.44 -7.90
CA VAL A 313 -29.80 3.04 -8.21
C VAL A 313 -30.83 2.63 -9.26
N ALA A 314 -30.40 2.46 -10.51
CA ALA A 314 -31.22 1.81 -11.52
C ALA A 314 -31.32 0.32 -11.16
N ALA A 315 -32.43 -0.03 -10.49
CA ALA A 315 -32.90 -1.40 -10.39
C ALA A 315 -33.32 -1.89 -11.78
N ALA A 316 -32.56 -2.82 -12.35
CA ALA A 316 -33.07 -3.64 -13.44
C ALA A 316 -33.92 -4.76 -12.81
N ALA A 317 -35.21 -4.76 -13.16
CA ALA A 317 -36.16 -5.79 -12.80
C ALA A 317 -35.69 -7.17 -13.31
N ALA A 318 -35.60 -8.13 -12.41
CA ALA A 318 -35.56 -9.54 -12.77
C ALA A 318 -37.02 -10.01 -12.94
N ASP A 319 -37.36 -10.34 -14.18
CA ASP A 319 -38.51 -11.16 -14.50
C ASP A 319 -38.16 -12.62 -14.22
N GLU A 320 -39.13 -13.36 -13.71
CA GLU A 320 -39.01 -14.73 -13.25
C GLU A 320 -38.84 -15.72 -14.41
N GLY A 321 -38.05 -16.77 -14.18
CA GLY A 321 -38.02 -17.93 -15.07
C GLY A 321 -36.84 -18.85 -14.80
N GLU A 322 -36.99 -19.78 -13.85
CA GLU A 322 -36.24 -21.03 -13.91
C GLU A 322 -36.60 -21.80 -15.21
N PRO A 323 -35.68 -22.60 -15.76
CA PRO A 323 -35.75 -24.01 -15.38
C PRO A 323 -34.39 -24.71 -15.16
N SER A 324 -34.45 -25.56 -14.14
CA SER A 324 -33.77 -26.83 -13.86
C SER A 324 -33.02 -27.62 -14.95
N LEU A 325 -31.88 -28.20 -14.49
CA LEU A 325 -31.28 -29.54 -14.73
C LEU A 325 -30.64 -29.87 -16.10
N ASP A 326 -29.36 -30.29 -16.10
CA ASP A 326 -28.99 -31.73 -16.12
C ASP A 326 -27.47 -31.95 -15.92
N LEU A 327 -27.13 -33.03 -15.22
CA LEU A 327 -25.77 -33.57 -15.04
C LEU A 327 -25.55 -34.65 -16.10
N GLY A 328 -24.53 -34.50 -16.94
CA GLY A 328 -24.13 -35.51 -17.92
C GLY A 328 -22.62 -35.66 -17.97
N ASP A 329 -22.17 -36.90 -17.84
CA ASP A 329 -20.80 -37.39 -17.87
C ASP A 329 -20.14 -37.32 -19.26
N GLY A 330 -18.82 -37.55 -19.32
CA GLY A 330 -18.18 -38.05 -20.54
C GLY A 330 -16.84 -37.44 -20.96
N SER A 331 -15.76 -37.96 -20.37
CA SER A 331 -14.57 -38.49 -21.09
C SER A 331 -13.73 -37.58 -22.02
N LEU A 332 -12.50 -37.31 -21.53
CA LEU A 332 -11.19 -37.46 -22.19
C LEU A 332 -10.97 -36.94 -23.63
N ALA A 333 -10.08 -35.96 -23.75
CA ALA A 333 -9.07 -35.93 -24.80
C ALA A 333 -7.73 -35.39 -24.25
N THR A 334 -6.77 -36.29 -24.17
CA THR A 334 -5.33 -36.06 -24.01
C THR A 334 -4.73 -35.41 -25.25
N LEU A 335 -3.87 -34.41 -25.08
CA LEU A 335 -2.77 -34.09 -26.00
C LEU A 335 -1.51 -33.84 -25.17
N THR A 336 -0.49 -34.64 -25.46
CA THR A 336 0.86 -34.63 -24.91
C THR A 336 1.76 -33.68 -25.69
N GLU A 337 2.61 -32.97 -24.93
CA GLU A 337 3.99 -32.50 -25.20
C GLU A 337 4.30 -31.70 -26.48
N ASP A 338 4.87 -30.51 -26.28
CA ASP A 338 6.25 -30.29 -26.76
C ASP A 338 6.98 -29.28 -25.85
N GLU A 339 8.24 -29.61 -25.55
CA GLU A 339 9.14 -28.81 -24.73
C GLU A 339 9.68 -27.62 -25.52
N GLY A 340 9.74 -26.47 -24.85
CA GLY A 340 10.41 -25.28 -25.34
C GLY A 340 10.91 -24.47 -24.16
N GLU A 341 12.08 -24.86 -23.64
CA GLU A 341 12.88 -24.01 -22.75
C GLU A 341 13.04 -22.62 -23.38
N SER A 342 12.43 -21.61 -22.77
CA SER A 342 12.91 -20.25 -22.88
C SER A 342 12.90 -19.64 -21.49
N SER A 343 14.08 -19.68 -20.88
CA SER A 343 14.41 -18.90 -19.69
C SER A 343 14.28 -17.41 -20.04
N PHE A 344 13.22 -16.76 -19.58
CA PHE A 344 13.15 -15.30 -19.60
C PHE A 344 13.67 -14.76 -18.26
N SER A 345 14.84 -14.13 -18.36
CA SER A 345 15.56 -13.39 -17.33
C SER A 345 14.68 -12.26 -16.76
N ALA A 346 14.83 -11.98 -15.47
CA ALA A 346 14.13 -10.96 -14.70
C ALA A 346 14.60 -9.53 -15.05
N GLU A 347 14.42 -9.11 -16.30
CA GLU A 347 14.93 -7.82 -16.82
C GLU A 347 13.86 -6.83 -17.27
N SER A 348 12.58 -7.04 -16.97
CA SER A 348 11.51 -6.12 -17.40
C SER A 348 10.78 -5.42 -16.25
N TRP A 349 11.51 -4.98 -15.24
CA TRP A 349 11.06 -3.88 -14.39
C TRP A 349 11.61 -2.59 -14.99
N LEU A 350 10.77 -1.57 -15.15
CA LEU A 350 11.19 -0.24 -15.60
C LEU A 350 12.45 0.19 -14.84
N THR A 351 13.54 0.39 -15.58
CA THR A 351 14.78 0.89 -14.99
C THR A 351 14.63 2.39 -14.76
N LEU A 352 15.42 2.98 -13.86
CA LEU A 352 15.46 4.43 -13.60
C LEU A 352 15.55 5.28 -14.89
N SER A 353 16.11 4.72 -15.97
CA SER A 353 16.16 5.31 -17.31
C SER A 353 14.77 5.62 -17.89
N ASP A 354 13.77 4.81 -17.57
CA ASP A 354 12.40 4.91 -18.10
C ASP A 354 11.53 5.91 -17.32
N LEU A 355 12.03 6.41 -16.18
CA LEU A 355 11.42 7.45 -15.34
C LEU A 355 12.08 8.83 -15.50
N THR A 356 12.84 9.05 -16.58
CA THR A 356 13.55 10.31 -16.84
C THR A 356 12.63 11.45 -17.32
N GLY A 357 11.77 11.92 -16.42
CA GLY A 357 11.25 13.30 -16.38
C GLY A 357 11.95 14.08 -15.26
N PRO A 358 12.05 15.42 -15.33
CA PRO A 358 12.92 16.21 -14.46
C PRO A 358 12.26 16.48 -13.09
N SER A 359 12.02 15.44 -12.28
CA SER A 359 11.69 15.61 -10.86
C SER A 359 11.70 14.27 -10.10
N VAL A 360 12.79 13.51 -10.17
CA VAL A 360 13.18 12.66 -9.03
C VAL A 360 13.86 13.60 -8.04
N ALA A 361 13.16 13.99 -6.98
CA ALA A 361 13.75 14.86 -5.96
C ALA A 361 14.90 14.11 -5.29
N THR A 362 16.14 14.44 -5.67
CA THR A 362 17.30 14.14 -4.84
C THR A 362 17.23 15.10 -3.65
N VAL A 363 16.63 14.64 -2.55
CA VAL A 363 16.51 15.43 -1.31
C VAL A 363 17.92 15.75 -0.84
N THR A 364 18.25 17.04 -0.75
CA THR A 364 19.58 17.54 -0.36
C THR A 364 19.48 18.19 1.02
N VAL A 365 20.44 17.82 1.87
CA VAL A 365 20.59 18.01 3.33
C VAL A 365 20.45 19.45 3.84
N LEU A 366 19.84 19.61 5.02
CA LEU A 366 20.09 20.73 5.94
C LEU A 366 20.42 20.19 7.35
N ASP A 367 21.58 20.59 7.87
CA ASP A 367 22.28 19.97 9.01
C ASP A 367 21.85 20.45 10.42
N ASP A 368 20.95 21.44 10.57
CA ASP A 368 20.68 22.07 11.88
C ASP A 368 19.18 22.18 12.27
N PRO A 369 18.73 21.60 13.40
CA PRO A 369 17.38 21.80 13.95
C PRO A 369 17.02 23.25 14.32
N ALA A 370 17.96 24.19 14.28
CA ALA A 370 17.72 25.63 14.47
C ALA A 370 17.18 26.37 13.21
N ASP A 371 17.17 25.73 12.03
CA ASP A 371 16.71 26.34 10.77
C ASP A 371 15.18 26.22 10.52
N LEU A 372 14.43 25.75 11.51
CA LEU A 372 12.97 25.91 11.50
C LEU A 372 12.66 27.43 11.61
N PRO A 373 11.84 28.02 10.71
CA PRO A 373 11.49 29.43 10.81
C PRO A 373 10.88 29.70 12.18
N ALA A 374 11.49 30.64 12.92
CA ALA A 374 11.17 30.94 14.30
C ALA A 374 9.67 31.13 14.51
N MET A 375 9.14 30.38 15.47
CA MET A 375 7.84 30.58 16.11
C MET A 375 7.70 32.06 16.51
N VAL A 376 6.80 32.79 15.87
CA VAL A 376 6.35 34.08 16.39
C VAL A 376 5.09 33.81 17.21
N GLU A 377 5.12 34.28 18.47
CA GLU A 377 4.06 34.19 19.50
C GLU A 377 2.65 34.58 19.01
#